data_AF-A0A9J7AVP2-F1
#
_entry.id   AF-A0A9J7AVP2-F1
#
_cell.length_a   1.000
_cell.length_b   1.000
_cell.length_c   1.000
_cell.angle_alpha   90.00
_cell.angle_beta   90.00
_cell.angle_gamma   90.00
#
_symmetry.space_group_name_H-M   'P 1'
#
loop_
_entity.id
_entity.type
_entity.pdbx_description
1 polymer ?
#
loop_
_entity_poly.entity_id
_entity_poly.type
_entity_poly.pdbx_seq_one_letter_code
_entity_poly.pdbx_strand_id
1 'polypeptide(L)'
;MADTVKKRALNILAASVSDVVGQKNLAYIAIKKASDEIENSARQEWATSVFDQIPLTNRREIKSVAINKAQEEKRHVLSVRAREKPQSDVRIADLGMIWGSR
;
A
#
# COMPACT_ATOMS: atom_id res chain seq x y z
N MET A 1 15.54 0.35 5.57
CA MET A 1 14.50 1.05 4.74
C MET A 1 13.73 0.10 3.81
N ALA A 2 14.26 -1.08 3.45
CA ALA A 2 13.53 -2.10 2.69
C ALA A 2 12.44 -2.81 3.53
N ASP A 3 12.62 -2.86 4.85
CA ASP A 3 11.75 -3.56 5.80
C ASP A 3 10.35 -2.93 5.86
N THR A 4 10.25 -1.61 5.69
CA THR A 4 8.96 -0.92 5.67
C THR A 4 8.21 -1.10 4.36
N VAL A 5 8.89 -1.38 3.25
CA VAL A 5 8.24 -1.64 1.95
C VAL A 5 7.65 -3.04 1.93
N LYS A 6 8.43 -4.04 2.33
CA LYS A 6 7.95 -5.43 2.46
C LYS A 6 6.78 -5.53 3.46
N LYS A 7 6.89 -4.87 4.62
CA LYS A 7 5.79 -4.78 5.60
C LYS A 7 4.52 -4.22 5.01
N ARG A 8 4.62 -3.10 4.26
CA ARG A 8 3.47 -2.46 3.63
C ARG A 8 2.84 -3.37 2.57
N ALA A 9 3.65 -3.98 1.72
CA ALA A 9 3.16 -4.92 0.71
C ALA A 9 2.38 -6.09 1.34
N LEU A 10 2.92 -6.69 2.41
CA LEU A 10 2.24 -7.77 3.13
C LEU A 10 0.96 -7.31 3.83
N ASN A 11 0.93 -6.09 4.38
CA ASN A 11 -0.29 -5.54 4.97
C ASN A 11 -1.37 -5.26 3.91
N ILE A 12 -1.03 -4.70 2.75
CA ILE A 12 -1.96 -4.52 1.62
C ILE A 12 -2.50 -5.88 1.17
N LEU A 13 -1.62 -6.87 1.04
CA LEU A 13 -2.01 -8.22 0.66
C LEU A 13 -2.96 -8.83 1.70
N ALA A 14 -2.64 -8.74 3.00
CA ALA A 14 -3.51 -9.20 4.07
C ALA A 14 -4.88 -8.52 4.04
N ALA A 15 -4.93 -7.20 3.87
CA ALA A 15 -6.18 -6.45 3.75
C ALA A 15 -7.00 -6.92 2.53
N SER A 16 -6.34 -7.25 1.43
CA SER A 16 -7.02 -7.73 0.22
C SER A 16 -7.54 -9.16 0.38
N VAL A 17 -6.80 -10.02 1.07
CA VAL A 17 -7.24 -11.38 1.44
C VAL A 17 -8.43 -11.30 2.39
N SER A 18 -8.40 -10.40 3.37
CA SER A 18 -9.51 -10.17 4.30
C SER A 18 -10.81 -9.80 3.57
N ASP A 19 -10.73 -8.96 2.53
CA ASP A 19 -11.92 -8.51 1.79
C ASP A 19 -12.57 -9.64 0.98
N VAL A 20 -11.77 -10.56 0.43
CA VAL A 20 -12.28 -11.61 -0.47
C VAL A 20 -12.66 -12.89 0.29
N VAL A 21 -11.85 -13.33 1.25
CA VAL A 21 -12.04 -14.61 1.94
C VAL A 21 -12.23 -14.49 3.45
N GLY A 22 -12.19 -13.28 4.00
CA GLY A 22 -12.44 -12.98 5.41
C GLY A 22 -11.21 -13.11 6.32
N GLN A 23 -11.29 -12.45 7.48
CA GLN A 23 -10.22 -12.43 8.50
C GLN A 23 -10.01 -13.75 9.23
N LYS A 24 -11.01 -14.65 9.21
CA LYS A 24 -10.89 -15.99 9.80
C LYS A 24 -10.14 -16.97 8.90
N ASN A 25 -9.84 -16.58 7.65
CA ASN A 25 -9.15 -17.44 6.72
C ASN A 25 -7.68 -17.63 7.12
N LEU A 26 -7.17 -18.86 6.99
CA LEU A 26 -5.79 -19.20 7.33
C LEU A 26 -4.78 -18.36 6.53
N ALA A 27 -5.09 -18.03 5.28
CA ALA A 27 -4.21 -17.21 4.44
C ALA A 27 -4.06 -15.79 4.99
N TYR A 28 -5.14 -15.19 5.48
CA TYR A 28 -5.08 -13.88 6.13
C TYR A 28 -4.18 -13.94 7.36
N ILE A 29 -4.36 -14.94 8.22
CA ILE A 29 -3.57 -15.11 9.45
C ILE A 29 -2.09 -15.32 9.10
N ALA A 30 -1.80 -16.16 8.10
CA ALA A 30 -0.44 -16.47 7.70
C ALA A 30 0.29 -15.25 7.13
N ILE A 31 -0.36 -14.49 6.25
CA ILE A 31 0.21 -13.25 5.69
C ILE A 31 0.36 -12.17 6.75
N LYS A 32 -0.59 -12.07 7.70
CA LYS A 32 -0.49 -11.12 8.81
C LYS A 32 0.71 -11.44 9.71
N LYS A 33 0.88 -12.72 10.06
CA LYS A 33 2.05 -13.19 10.84
C LYS A 33 3.37 -12.97 10.10
N ALA A 34 3.41 -13.21 8.78
CA ALA A 34 4.58 -12.89 7.97
C ALA A 34 4.87 -11.38 7.90
N SER A 35 3.83 -10.53 7.98
CA SER A 35 4.00 -9.08 8.06
C SER A 35 4.51 -8.60 9.42
N ASP A 36 4.20 -9.31 10.50
CA ASP A 36 4.66 -8.99 11.85
C ASP A 36 6.11 -9.47 12.07
N GLU A 37 6.47 -10.63 11.51
CA GLU A 37 7.78 -11.28 11.60
C GLU A 37 8.50 -11.33 10.24
N ILE A 38 8.84 -10.18 9.66
CA ILE A 38 9.37 -10.08 8.29
C ILE A 38 10.69 -10.82 8.09
N GLU A 39 11.52 -10.95 9.13
CA GLU A 39 12.80 -11.64 9.07
C GLU A 39 12.67 -13.17 9.13
N ASN A 40 11.48 -13.68 9.45
CA ASN A 40 11.21 -15.10 9.59
C ASN A 40 10.82 -15.71 8.23
N SER A 41 11.80 -16.29 7.53
CA SER A 41 11.59 -16.94 6.22
C SER A 41 10.53 -18.05 6.26
N ALA A 42 10.49 -18.84 7.33
CA ALA A 42 9.50 -19.91 7.49
C ALA A 42 8.06 -19.37 7.52
N ARG A 43 7.84 -18.16 8.05
CA ARG A 43 6.53 -17.50 8.03
C ARG A 43 6.14 -17.03 6.63
N GLN A 44 7.11 -16.57 5.84
CA GLN A 44 6.88 -16.17 4.45
C GLN A 44 6.57 -17.38 3.56
N GLU A 45 7.29 -18.48 3.75
CA GLU A 45 7.04 -19.75 3.06
C GLU A 45 5.66 -20.30 3.42
N TRP A 46 5.31 -20.28 4.70
CA TRP A 46 3.98 -20.68 5.16
C TRP A 46 2.87 -19.80 4.56
N ALA A 47 3.04 -18.48 4.57
CA ALA A 47 2.08 -17.55 3.97
C ALA A 47 1.89 -17.82 2.46
N THR A 48 2.97 -18.11 1.74
CA THR A 48 2.93 -18.46 0.32
C THR A 48 2.18 -19.78 0.10
N SER A 49 2.54 -20.82 0.85
CA SER A 49 1.91 -22.14 0.78
C SER A 49 0.40 -22.09 1.03
N VAL A 50 -0.03 -21.35 2.06
CA VAL A 50 -1.46 -21.21 2.38
C VAL A 50 -2.18 -20.34 1.35
N PHE A 51 -1.52 -19.30 0.83
CA PHE A 51 -2.10 -18.47 -0.22
C PHE A 51 -2.36 -19.26 -1.50
N ASP A 52 -1.47 -20.19 -1.86
CA ASP A 52 -1.63 -21.03 -3.06
C ASP A 52 -2.75 -22.06 -2.96
N GLN A 53 -3.19 -22.39 -1.74
CA GLN A 53 -4.37 -23.23 -1.49
C GLN A 53 -5.69 -22.49 -1.76
N ILE A 54 -5.68 -21.15 -1.89
CA ILE A 54 -6.87 -20.39 -2.27
C ILE A 54 -7.27 -20.71 -3.72
N PRO A 55 -8.58 -20.90 -4.00
CA PRO A 55 -9.07 -21.08 -5.37
C PRO A 55 -8.56 -19.99 -6.32
N LEU A 56 -8.25 -20.38 -7.57
CA LEU A 56 -7.69 -19.48 -8.58
C LEU A 56 -8.54 -18.21 -8.80
N THR A 57 -9.87 -18.34 -8.76
CA THR A 57 -10.82 -17.22 -8.87
C THR A 57 -10.57 -16.18 -7.78
N ASN A 58 -10.54 -16.61 -6.53
CA ASN A 58 -10.31 -15.74 -5.38
C ASN A 58 -8.89 -15.16 -5.39
N ARG A 59 -7.88 -15.94 -5.82
CA ARG A 59 -6.51 -15.41 -5.99
C ARG A 59 -6.43 -14.28 -7.02
N ARG A 60 -7.16 -14.38 -8.14
CA ARG A 60 -7.24 -13.32 -9.15
C ARG A 60 -7.91 -12.07 -8.60
N GLU A 61 -9.00 -12.25 -7.86
CA GLU A 61 -9.72 -11.15 -7.20
C GLU A 61 -8.84 -10.45 -6.16
N ILE A 62 -8.19 -11.21 -5.26
CA ILE A 62 -7.27 -10.69 -4.25
C ILE A 62 -6.13 -9.88 -4.90
N LYS A 63 -5.56 -10.37 -6.02
CA LYS A 63 -4.52 -9.64 -6.75
C LYS A 63 -5.06 -8.31 -7.31
N SER A 64 -6.26 -8.31 -7.88
CA SER A 64 -6.91 -7.09 -8.39
C SER A 64 -7.14 -6.08 -7.27
N VAL A 65 -7.72 -6.52 -6.15
CA VAL A 65 -7.95 -5.69 -4.95
C VAL A 65 -6.63 -5.14 -4.40
N ALA A 66 -5.59 -5.96 -4.32
CA ALA A 66 -4.28 -5.53 -3.83
C ALA A 66 -3.63 -4.46 -4.72
N ILE A 67 -3.76 -4.57 -6.05
CA ILE A 67 -3.28 -3.55 -6.99
C ILE A 67 -4.01 -2.23 -6.77
N ASN A 68 -5.34 -2.27 -6.65
CA ASN A 68 -6.15 -1.07 -6.42
C ASN A 68 -5.77 -0.37 -5.11
N LYS A 69 -5.61 -1.13 -4.02
CA LYS A 69 -5.17 -0.60 -2.72
C LYS A 69 -3.75 -0.03 -2.77
N ALA A 70 -2.81 -0.70 -3.47
CA ALA A 70 -1.47 -0.17 -3.64
C ALA A 70 -1.45 1.15 -4.44
N GLN A 71 -2.31 1.28 -5.45
CA GLN A 71 -2.47 2.52 -6.20
C GLN A 71 -3.11 3.64 -5.36
N GLU A 72 -4.09 3.31 -4.54
CA GLU A 72 -4.70 4.24 -3.59
C GLU A 72 -3.68 4.73 -2.55
N GLU A 73 -2.90 3.83 -1.96
CA GLU A 73 -1.85 4.19 -1.00
C GLU A 73 -0.76 5.04 -1.67
N LYS A 74 -0.37 4.75 -2.92
CA LYS A 74 0.54 5.60 -3.69
C LYS A 74 -0.03 7.01 -3.89
N ARG A 75 -1.31 7.13 -4.23
CA ARG A 75 -2.00 8.43 -4.37
C ARG A 75 -2.05 9.18 -3.04
N HIS A 76 -2.31 8.49 -1.94
CA HIS A 76 -2.32 9.06 -0.59
C HIS A 76 -0.94 9.56 -0.15
N VAL A 77 0.13 8.80 -0.40
CA VAL A 77 1.50 9.25 -0.08
C VAL A 77 1.89 10.48 -0.90
N LEU A 78 1.49 10.55 -2.18
CA LEU A 78 1.73 11.71 -3.02
C LEU A 78 0.95 12.95 -2.55
N SER A 79 -0.29 12.79 -2.09
CA SER A 79 -1.10 13.91 -1.57
C SER A 79 -0.58 14.42 -0.22
N VAL A 80 -0.12 13.54 0.66
CA VAL A 80 0.51 13.93 1.94
C VAL A 80 1.85 14.64 1.68
N ARG A 81 2.72 14.10 0.80
CA ARG A 81 3.97 14.78 0.43
C ARG A 81 3.75 16.13 -0.25
N ALA A 82 2.67 16.28 -1.01
CA ALA A 82 2.31 17.56 -1.62
C ALA A 82 1.89 18.61 -0.58
N ARG A 83 1.29 18.17 0.55
CA ARG A 83 0.93 19.04 1.69
C ARG A 83 2.11 19.37 2.61
N GLU A 84 3.12 18.52 2.68
CA GLU A 84 4.31 18.72 3.52
C GLU A 84 5.44 19.54 2.86
N LYS A 85 5.40 19.74 1.54
CA LYS A 85 6.14 20.87 0.96
C LYS A 85 5.43 22.14 1.42
N PRO A 86 6.12 23.15 1.98
CA PRO A 86 5.51 24.45 2.12
C PRO A 86 5.16 24.88 0.70
N GLN A 87 3.86 24.84 0.37
CA GLN A 87 3.34 25.67 -0.70
C GLN A 87 3.73 27.08 -0.26
N SER A 88 4.83 27.59 -0.84
CA SER A 88 4.97 29.01 -0.99
C SER A 88 3.71 29.41 -1.75
N ASP A 89 2.74 29.97 -1.02
CA ASP A 89 1.61 30.65 -1.62
C ASP A 89 2.20 31.69 -2.56
N VAL A 90 2.33 31.35 -3.83
CA VAL A 90 2.53 32.33 -4.89
C VAL A 90 1.22 33.08 -4.93
N ARG A 91 1.15 34.15 -4.12
CA ARG A 91 0.06 35.10 -4.18
C ARG A 91 0.09 35.66 -5.59
N ILE A 92 -1.09 35.82 -6.20
CA ILE A 92 -1.25 36.45 -7.52
C ILE A 92 -0.59 37.85 -7.56
N ALA A 93 -0.33 38.46 -6.39
CA ALA A 93 0.46 39.68 -6.23
C ALA A 93 1.93 39.58 -6.72
N ASP A 94 2.57 38.40 -6.68
CA ASP A 94 3.98 38.24 -7.11
C ASP A 94 4.15 38.13 -8.64
N LEU A 95 3.06 37.96 -9.39
CA LEU A 95 3.09 38.02 -10.86
C LEU A 95 3.15 39.46 -11.40
N GLY A 96 2.89 40.47 -10.55
CA GLY A 96 3.01 41.88 -10.92
C GLY A 96 4.45 42.40 -11.03
N MET A 97 5.45 41.68 -10.50
CA MET A 97 6.85 42.11 -10.57
C MET A 97 7.57 41.68 -11.86
N ILE A 98 6.99 40.79 -12.66
CA ILE A 98 7.63 40.27 -13.88
C ILE A 98 7.27 41.11 -15.11
N TRP A 99 6.18 41.88 -15.05
CA TRP A 99 5.73 42.77 -16.12
C TRP A 99 5.59 44.19 -15.57
N GLY A 100 6.67 44.95 -15.64
CA GLY A 100 6.76 46.30 -15.09
C GLY A 100 5.62 47.24 -15.51
N SER A 101 5.19 48.06 -14.57
CA SER A 101 4.52 49.32 -14.86
C SER A 101 4.81 50.35 -13.78
N ARG A 102 5.59 51.34 -14.23
CA ARG A 102 6.02 52.61 -13.61
C ARG A 102 7.23 52.56 -12.69
#